data_AF-A0A5B7BYE5-F1
#
_entry.id   AF-A0A5B7BYE5-F1
#
_cell.length_a   1.000
_cell.length_b   1.000
_cell.length_c   1.000
_cell.angle_alpha   90.00
_cell.angle_beta   90.00
_cell.angle_gamma   90.00
#
_symmetry.space_group_name_H-M   'P 1'
#
loop_
_entity.id
_entity.type
_entity.pdbx_description
1 polymer ?
#
loop_
_entity_poly.entity_id
_entity_poly.type
_entity_poly.pdbx_seq_one_letter_code
_entity_poly.pdbx_strand_id
1 'polypeptide(L)'
;THQTTIIKMKTTTLLFLSFILSALSTNPLLGAADDPVLDAFGEKVQTGVDYHVLPYNWSLGGGLALRENSKGSTCSFDIVVRQNRIDYGDPVVFSPLEGGSVVSVSTDLDIEFSLKIICGQ
;
A
#
# COMPACT_ATOMS: atom_id res chain seq x y z
N THR A 1 -61.85 9.96 20.12
CA THR A 1 -61.27 9.00 19.16
C THR A 1 -60.25 9.65 18.20
N HIS A 2 -59.38 10.55 18.67
CA HIS A 2 -58.49 11.33 17.78
C HIS A 2 -56.98 11.25 18.07
N GLN A 3 -56.54 10.42 19.02
CA GLN A 3 -55.12 10.36 19.43
C GLN A 3 -54.31 9.24 18.73
N THR A 4 -54.94 8.49 17.83
CA THR A 4 -54.32 7.30 17.21
C THR A 4 -53.52 7.62 15.93
N THR A 5 -53.78 8.75 15.27
CA THR A 5 -53.24 9.03 13.93
C THR A 5 -51.85 9.68 13.95
N ILE A 6 -51.53 10.51 14.97
CA ILE A 6 -50.24 11.21 15.07
C ILE A 6 -49.09 10.28 15.51
N ILE A 7 -49.40 9.28 16.35
CA ILE A 7 -48.41 8.29 16.82
C ILE A 7 -47.99 7.36 15.68
N LYS A 8 -48.92 7.02 14.78
CA LYS A 8 -48.70 6.07 13.68
C LYS A 8 -47.73 6.57 12.62
N MET A 9 -47.63 7.89 12.42
CA MET A 9 -46.72 8.49 11.42
C MET A 9 -45.25 8.47 11.88
N LYS A 10 -44.98 8.77 13.17
CA LYS A 10 -43.64 8.78 13.77
C LYS A 10 -43.01 7.39 13.85
N THR A 11 -43.79 6.38 14.20
CA THR A 11 -43.30 5.00 14.32
C THR A 11 -42.89 4.43 12.95
N THR A 12 -43.64 4.74 11.88
CA THR A 12 -43.28 4.32 10.52
C THR A 12 -41.97 4.97 10.06
N THR A 13 -41.75 6.26 10.34
CA THR A 13 -40.48 6.92 9.98
C THR A 13 -39.29 6.34 10.73
N LEU A 14 -39.47 6.02 12.02
CA LEU A 14 -38.42 5.40 12.85
C LEU A 14 -38.07 3.99 12.37
N LEU A 15 -39.08 3.20 11.98
CA LEU A 15 -38.86 1.87 11.41
C LEU A 15 -38.13 1.95 10.06
N PHE A 16 -38.51 2.88 9.18
CA PHE A 16 -37.79 3.13 7.92
C PHE A 16 -36.35 3.55 8.15
N LEU A 17 -36.10 4.48 9.08
CA LEU A 17 -34.74 4.93 9.41
C LEU A 17 -33.90 3.78 9.98
N SER A 18 -34.47 2.95 10.87
CA SER A 18 -33.80 1.76 11.41
C SER A 18 -33.45 0.73 10.33
N PHE A 19 -34.32 0.57 9.32
CA PHE A 19 -34.09 -0.32 8.20
C PHE A 19 -32.97 0.19 7.28
N ILE A 20 -32.92 1.49 7.01
CA ILE A 20 -31.82 2.12 6.26
C ILE A 20 -30.49 2.00 7.02
N LEU A 21 -30.47 2.28 8.32
CA LEU A 21 -29.27 2.11 9.17
C LEU A 21 -28.79 0.66 9.19
N SER A 22 -29.72 -0.30 9.29
CA SER A 22 -29.38 -1.74 9.21
C SER A 22 -28.83 -2.12 7.84
N ALA A 23 -29.41 -1.61 6.75
CA ALA A 23 -28.96 -1.88 5.39
C ALA A 23 -27.59 -1.25 5.07
N LEU A 24 -27.28 -0.09 5.66
CA LEU A 24 -25.96 0.55 5.59
C LEU A 24 -24.93 -0.17 6.48
N SER A 25 -25.34 -0.79 7.58
CA SER A 25 -24.41 -1.51 8.46
C SER A 25 -23.86 -2.79 7.84
N THR A 26 -24.59 -3.41 6.91
CA THR A 26 -24.22 -4.69 6.29
C THR A 26 -23.44 -4.54 4.99
N ASN A 27 -23.38 -3.34 4.42
CA ASN A 27 -22.68 -3.08 3.17
C ASN A 27 -21.70 -1.93 3.38
N PRO A 28 -20.37 -2.16 3.27
CA PRO A 28 -19.45 -1.04 3.23
C PRO A 28 -19.78 -0.24 1.96
N LEU A 29 -20.33 0.97 2.15
CA LEU A 29 -20.70 1.89 1.07
C LEU A 29 -19.47 2.45 0.34
N LEU A 30 -18.29 2.27 0.94
CA LEU A 30 -16.98 2.52 0.36
C LEU A 30 -16.39 1.15 0.00
N GLY A 31 -15.92 0.99 -1.24
CA GLY A 31 -15.31 -0.26 -1.71
C GLY A 31 -14.32 -0.82 -0.69
N ALA A 32 -14.28 -2.15 -0.57
CA ALA A 32 -13.29 -2.80 0.30
C ALA A 32 -11.90 -2.31 -0.12
N ALA A 33 -11.15 -1.75 0.84
CA ALA A 33 -9.75 -1.44 0.60
C ALA A 33 -9.00 -2.75 0.37
N ASP A 34 -8.13 -2.78 -0.62
CA ASP A 34 -7.29 -3.94 -0.89
C ASP A 34 -6.41 -4.27 0.32
N ASP A 35 -6.10 -5.56 0.48
CA ASP A 35 -5.34 -6.07 1.61
C ASP A 35 -3.97 -5.37 1.71
N PRO A 36 -3.49 -5.04 2.92
CA PRO A 36 -2.18 -4.42 3.08
C PRO A 36 -1.06 -5.40 2.72
N VAL A 37 0.00 -4.89 2.10
CA VAL A 37 1.26 -5.63 1.98
C VAL A 37 1.89 -5.73 3.37
N LEU A 38 2.34 -6.94 3.74
CA LEU A 38 3.03 -7.19 5.00
C LEU A 38 4.52 -7.37 4.76
N ASP A 39 5.34 -6.84 5.66
CA ASP A 39 6.78 -7.06 5.67
C ASP A 39 7.16 -8.41 6.28
N ALA A 40 8.46 -8.67 6.38
CA ALA A 40 9.00 -9.93 6.92
C ALA A 40 8.69 -10.16 8.41
N PHE A 41 8.28 -9.12 9.14
CA PHE A 41 7.85 -9.19 10.54
C PHE A 41 6.33 -9.32 10.67
N GLY A 42 5.60 -9.29 9.56
CA GLY A 42 4.13 -9.32 9.54
C GLY A 42 3.49 -7.97 9.81
N GLU A 43 4.27 -6.88 9.78
CA GLU A 43 3.78 -5.52 9.94
C GLU A 43 3.38 -4.93 8.59
N LYS A 44 2.45 -3.99 8.59
CA LYS A 44 1.99 -3.37 7.34
C LYS A 44 3.09 -2.48 6.77
N VAL A 45 3.38 -2.64 5.48
CA VAL A 45 4.30 -1.76 4.76
C VAL A 45 3.74 -0.33 4.76
N GLN A 46 4.52 0.60 5.29
CA GLN A 46 4.16 2.01 5.40
C GLN A 46 4.73 2.82 4.23
N THR A 47 3.97 3.80 3.76
CA THR A 47 4.45 4.78 2.79
C THR A 47 5.58 5.63 3.39
N GLY A 48 6.61 5.95 2.61
CA GLY A 48 7.69 6.85 3.05
C GLY A 48 8.72 6.23 4.00
N VAL A 49 8.68 4.91 4.21
CA VAL A 49 9.62 4.16 5.04
C VAL A 49 10.55 3.33 4.16
N ASP A 50 11.81 3.22 4.57
CA ASP A 50 12.84 2.45 3.89
C ASP A 50 12.65 0.94 4.10
N TYR A 51 12.56 0.19 3.00
CA TYR A 51 12.48 -1.27 3.00
C TYR A 51 13.56 -1.88 2.11
N HIS A 52 14.10 -3.01 2.52
CA HIS A 52 14.93 -3.85 1.65
C HIS A 52 14.07 -4.89 0.94
N VAL A 53 14.15 -4.94 -0.39
CA VAL A 53 13.44 -5.94 -1.20
C VAL A 53 14.32 -7.16 -1.39
N LEU A 54 13.94 -8.26 -0.77
CA LEU A 54 14.70 -9.51 -0.77
C LEU A 54 14.00 -10.60 -1.58
N PRO A 55 14.77 -11.50 -2.24
CA PRO A 55 14.19 -12.65 -2.88
C PRO A 55 13.55 -13.56 -1.83
N TYR A 56 12.39 -14.13 -2.16
CA TYR A 56 11.73 -15.12 -1.29
C TYR A 56 12.65 -16.31 -0.95
N ASN A 57 13.48 -16.72 -1.92
CA ASN A 57 14.48 -17.76 -1.71
C ASN A 57 15.89 -17.15 -1.67
N TRP A 58 16.54 -17.28 -0.52
CA TRP A 58 17.92 -16.85 -0.25
C TRP A 58 18.98 -17.45 -1.19
N SER A 59 18.69 -18.57 -1.86
CA SER A 59 19.59 -19.15 -2.86
C SER A 59 19.60 -18.37 -4.19
N LEU A 60 18.69 -17.41 -4.39
CA LEU A 60 18.61 -16.59 -5.61
C LEU A 60 19.48 -15.33 -5.56
N GLY A 61 20.10 -15.02 -4.41
CA GLY A 61 20.95 -13.86 -4.23
C GLY A 61 20.62 -13.08 -2.96
N GLY A 62 21.15 -11.87 -2.90
CA GLY A 62 20.83 -10.85 -1.90
C GLY A 62 19.67 -9.96 -2.34
N GLY A 63 19.61 -8.74 -1.81
CA GLY A 63 18.53 -7.79 -2.08
C GLY A 63 18.65 -7.03 -3.40
N LEU A 64 17.57 -6.31 -3.72
CA LEU A 64 17.48 -5.42 -4.86
C LEU A 64 18.39 -4.20 -4.66
N ALA A 65 19.03 -3.74 -5.72
CA ALA A 65 20.01 -2.68 -5.65
C ALA A 65 20.17 -1.94 -6.97
N LEU A 66 20.77 -0.75 -6.92
CA LEU A 66 21.26 -0.06 -8.09
C LEU A 66 22.68 -0.49 -8.42
N ARG A 67 22.96 -0.56 -9.73
CA ARG A 67 24.31 -0.76 -10.26
C ARG A 67 24.51 0.15 -11.44
N GLU A 68 25.64 0.85 -11.43
CA GLU A 68 26.04 1.70 -12.54
C GLU A 68 26.12 0.88 -13.83
N ASN A 69 25.50 1.42 -14.88
CA ASN A 69 25.46 0.82 -16.18
C ASN A 69 26.75 1.19 -16.94
N SER A 70 27.49 0.18 -17.42
CA SER A 70 28.75 0.38 -18.13
C SER A 70 28.59 0.82 -19.59
N LYS A 71 27.37 1.07 -20.08
CA LYS A 71 27.08 1.44 -21.48
C LYS A 71 27.42 2.89 -21.85
N GLY A 72 28.35 3.52 -21.14
CA GLY A 72 29.00 4.76 -21.56
C GLY A 72 28.19 6.04 -21.35
N SER A 73 27.00 5.98 -20.77
CA SER A 73 26.26 7.16 -20.31
C SER A 73 26.60 7.46 -18.86
N THR A 74 27.04 8.68 -18.58
CA THR A 74 27.17 9.19 -17.22
C THR A 74 25.82 9.06 -16.53
N CYS A 75 25.78 8.43 -15.36
CA CYS A 75 24.56 8.28 -14.55
C CYS A 75 23.41 7.48 -15.17
N SER A 76 23.71 6.32 -15.72
CA SER A 76 22.70 5.30 -15.96
C SER A 76 22.85 4.17 -14.95
N PHE A 77 21.74 3.73 -14.37
CA PHE A 77 21.73 2.65 -13.39
C PHE A 77 20.76 1.56 -13.84
N ASP A 78 21.21 0.32 -13.72
CA ASP A 78 20.36 -0.84 -13.85
C ASP A 78 19.91 -1.28 -12.45
N ILE A 79 18.67 -1.73 -12.35
CA ILE A 79 18.17 -2.43 -11.18
C ILE A 79 18.68 -3.86 -11.23
N VAL A 80 19.37 -4.30 -10.18
CA VAL A 80 19.93 -5.65 -10.08
C VAL A 80 19.62 -6.30 -8.75
N VAL A 81 19.68 -7.62 -8.72
CA VAL A 81 19.72 -8.40 -7.48
C VAL A 81 21.19 -8.61 -7.11
N ARG A 82 21.57 -8.31 -5.86
CA ARG A 82 22.93 -8.55 -5.37
C ARG A 82 23.25 -10.04 -5.43
N GLN A 83 24.48 -10.40 -5.80
CA GLN A 83 24.89 -11.81 -5.88
C GLN A 83 25.13 -12.42 -4.50
N ASN A 84 25.54 -11.60 -3.53
CA ASN A 84 25.84 -12.05 -2.18
C ASN A 84 24.57 -12.15 -1.35
N ARG A 85 24.21 -13.35 -0.88
CA ARG A 85 22.98 -13.60 -0.09
C ARG A 85 22.89 -12.86 1.25
N ILE A 86 24.00 -12.35 1.78
CA ILE A 86 24.02 -11.57 3.03
C ILE A 86 24.00 -10.05 2.76
N ASP A 87 23.99 -9.64 1.49
CA ASP A 87 23.85 -8.25 1.09
C ASP A 87 22.36 -7.96 0.87
N TYR A 88 21.76 -7.11 1.70
CA TYR A 88 20.34 -6.75 1.60
C TYR A 88 20.05 -5.72 0.50
N GLY A 89 21.07 -5.31 -0.27
CA GLY A 89 20.94 -4.35 -1.34
C GLY A 89 20.65 -2.94 -0.82
N ASP A 90 20.05 -2.14 -1.69
CA ASP A 90 19.79 -0.73 -1.42
C ASP A 90 18.31 -0.56 -1.00
N PRO A 91 18.01 0.25 0.03
CA PRO A 91 16.65 0.44 0.49
C PRO A 91 15.79 1.18 -0.55
N VAL A 92 14.49 0.87 -0.56
CA VAL A 92 13.49 1.56 -1.37
C VAL A 92 12.36 2.11 -0.52
N VAL A 93 11.70 3.14 -1.04
CA VAL A 93 10.44 3.68 -0.53
C VAL A 93 9.33 3.36 -1.50
N PHE A 94 8.20 2.89 -0.97
CA PHE A 94 6.97 2.67 -1.71
C PHE A 94 6.02 3.85 -1.52
N SER A 95 5.47 4.37 -2.61
CA SER A 95 4.53 5.50 -2.60
C SER A 95 3.30 5.19 -3.47
N PRO A 96 2.11 4.95 -2.87
CA PRO A 96 0.87 4.83 -3.63
C PRO A 96 0.58 6.09 -4.44
N LEU A 97 0.24 5.95 -5.73
CA LEU A 97 0.00 7.10 -6.60
C LEU A 97 -1.19 7.96 -6.13
N GLU A 98 -2.23 7.31 -5.63
CA GLU A 98 -3.42 7.96 -5.05
C GLU A 98 -3.20 8.40 -3.59
N GLY A 99 -1.99 8.21 -3.05
CA GLY A 99 -1.63 8.51 -1.67
C GLY A 99 -2.12 7.47 -0.66
N GLY A 100 -1.90 7.76 0.63
CA GLY A 100 -2.22 6.87 1.73
C GLY A 100 -0.99 6.54 2.59
N SER A 101 -1.22 6.07 3.82
CA SER A 101 -0.14 5.75 4.77
C SER A 101 0.30 4.29 4.72
N VAL A 102 -0.48 3.42 4.08
CA VAL A 102 -0.22 1.97 4.00
C VAL A 102 -0.23 1.55 2.54
N VAL A 103 0.73 0.68 2.18
CA VAL A 103 0.80 0.06 0.86
C VAL A 103 -0.14 -1.13 0.83
N SER A 104 -1.11 -1.11 -0.08
CA SER A 104 -2.03 -2.22 -0.33
C SER A 104 -1.63 -3.01 -1.59
N VAL A 105 -2.04 -4.27 -1.65
CA VAL A 105 -1.95 -5.08 -2.86
C VAL A 105 -2.78 -4.45 -3.99
N SER A 106 -2.49 -4.80 -5.24
CA SER A 106 -3.24 -4.34 -6.42
C SER A 106 -3.35 -2.81 -6.58
N THR A 107 -2.46 -2.06 -5.92
CA THR A 107 -2.40 -0.60 -5.97
C THR A 107 -1.21 -0.16 -6.83
N ASP A 108 -1.41 0.87 -7.64
CA ASP A 108 -0.31 1.47 -8.41
C ASP A 108 0.66 2.23 -7.48
N LEU A 109 1.96 1.97 -7.67
CA LEU A 109 3.02 2.43 -6.78
C LEU A 109 4.17 3.06 -7.57
N ASP A 110 4.67 4.18 -7.07
CA ASP A 110 6.03 4.63 -7.33
C ASP A 110 6.99 3.96 -6.33
N ILE A 111 8.12 3.47 -6.84
CA ILE A 111 9.17 2.82 -6.04
C ILE A 111 10.50 3.52 -6.34
N GLU A 112 11.09 4.10 -5.30
CA GLU A 112 12.33 4.87 -5.41
C GLU A 112 13.40 4.29 -4.47
N PHE A 113 14.66 4.24 -4.92
CA PHE A 113 15.78 3.90 -4.05
C PHE A 113 16.16 5.08 -3.16
N SER A 114 16.34 4.84 -1.86
CA SER A 114 16.73 5.87 -0.88
C SER A 114 18.23 6.17 -0.92
N LEU A 115 18.75 6.42 -2.12
CA LEU A 115 20.17 6.67 -2.37
C LEU A 115 20.38 8.06 -2.97
N LYS A 116 21.40 8.75 -2.47
CA LYS A 116 21.90 9.96 -3.10
C LYS A 116 22.92 9.61 -4.17
N ILE A 117 22.47 9.55 -5.42
CA ILE A 117 23.35 9.35 -6.57
C ILE A 117 23.91 10.70 -7.00
N ILE A 118 25.23 10.84 -7.00
CA ILE A 118 25.89 12.03 -7.53
C ILE A 118 26.24 11.78 -8.99
N CYS A 119 25.59 12.51 -9.86
CA CYS A 119 25.94 12.60 -11.26
C CYS A 119 26.86 13.79 -11.47
N GLY A 120 28.10 13.52 -11.86
CA GLY A 120 28.98 14.58 -12.37
C GLY A 120 28.36 15.13 -13.65
N GLN A 121 27.97 16.41 -13.64
CA GLN A 121 27.61 17.14 -14.85
C GLN A 121 28.83 17.39 -15.72
#